data_AF-A0A2T0LT30-F1
#
_entry.id   AF-A0A2T0LT30-F1
#
_cell.length_a   1.000
_cell.length_b   1.000
_cell.length_c   1.000
_cell.angle_alpha   90.00
_cell.angle_beta   90.00
_cell.angle_gamma   90.00
#
_symmetry.space_group_name_H-M   'P 1'
#
loop_
_entity.id
_entity.type
_entity.pdbx_description
1 polymer ?
#
loop_
_entity_poly.entity_id
_entity_poly.type
_entity_poly.pdbx_seq_one_letter_code
_entity_poly.pdbx_strand_id
1 'polypeptide(L)' 'MTQRRPGARPTRLPPAYDAVLGEYAAALERTPLSDGTRRTYRSRVRMFLSWLADHAATYSADLLADRQARNGAARDYRM' A
#
# COMPACT_ATOMS: atom_id res chain seq x y z
N MET A 1 3.48 -21.83 -25.14
CA MET A 1 2.41 -21.72 -24.12
C MET A 1 2.47 -20.33 -23.50
N THR A 2 1.67 -19.38 -23.98
CA THR A 2 1.59 -18.03 -23.43
C THR A 2 0.84 -18.07 -22.10
N GLN A 3 1.60 -18.06 -21.00
CA GLN A 3 1.06 -18.07 -19.65
C GLN A 3 0.34 -16.72 -19.42
N ARG A 4 -0.99 -16.70 -19.54
CA ARG A 4 -1.83 -15.57 -19.11
C ARG A 4 -1.57 -15.38 -17.62
N ARG A 5 -0.87 -14.29 -17.27
CA ARG A 5 -0.70 -13.84 -15.88
C ARG A 5 -2.11 -13.78 -15.26
N PRO A 6 -2.40 -14.54 -14.20
CA PRO A 6 -3.70 -14.46 -13.54
C PRO A 6 -3.90 -12.99 -13.16
N GLY A 7 -5.01 -12.41 -13.63
CA GLY A 7 -5.34 -11.03 -13.30
C GLY A 7 -5.27 -10.89 -11.79
N ALA A 8 -4.26 -10.16 -11.30
CA ALA A 8 -3.97 -10.06 -9.88
C ALA A 8 -5.23 -9.54 -9.20
N ARG A 9 -5.94 -10.43 -8.49
CA ARG A 9 -7.04 -10.00 -7.62
C ARG A 9 -6.46 -8.94 -6.70
N PRO A 10 -7.09 -7.76 -6.58
CA PRO A 10 -6.59 -6.73 -5.69
C PRO A 10 -6.39 -7.33 -4.32
N THR A 11 -5.18 -7.24 -3.76
CA THR A 11 -4.88 -7.82 -2.45
C THR A 11 -5.90 -7.30 -1.45
N ARG A 12 -6.55 -8.19 -0.70
CA ARG A 12 -7.63 -7.81 0.20
C ARG A 12 -7.02 -7.01 1.34
N LEU A 13 -7.53 -5.80 1.59
CA LEU A 13 -7.07 -4.95 2.67
C LEU A 13 -8.09 -4.98 3.82
N PRO A 14 -7.63 -4.93 5.08
CA PRO A 14 -8.49 -4.56 6.20
C PRO A 14 -9.16 -3.20 5.97
N PRO A 15 -10.39 -2.97 6.47
CA PRO A 15 -11.14 -1.74 6.23
C PRO A 15 -10.38 -0.45 6.61
N ALA A 16 -9.62 -0.49 7.71
CA ALA A 16 -8.82 0.66 8.15
C ALA A 16 -7.76 1.08 7.10
N TYR A 17 -7.13 0.11 6.43
CA TYR A 17 -6.13 0.40 5.41
C TYR A 17 -6.74 0.72 4.04
N ASP A 18 -7.98 0.29 3.78
CA ASP A 18 -8.69 0.69 2.57
C ASP A 18 -9.03 2.19 2.60
N ALA A 19 -9.40 2.73 3.78
CA ALA A 19 -9.58 4.17 3.99
C ALA A 19 -8.28 4.95 3.72
N VAL A 20 -7.15 4.50 4.28
CA VAL A 20 -5.83 5.10 4.06
C VAL A 20 -5.43 5.08 2.57
N LEU A 21 -5.70 3.97 1.87
CA LEU A 21 -5.47 3.87 0.44
C LEU A 21 -6.34 4.86 -0.36
N GLY A 22 -7.58 5.09 0.09
CA GLY A 22 -8.50 6.06 -0.49
C GLY A 22 -7.99 7.50 -0.34
N GLU A 23 -7.56 7.89 0.85
CA GLU A 23 -6.95 9.20 1.11
C GLU A 23 -5.68 9.43 0.28
N TYR A 24 -4.84 8.40 0.19
CA TYR A 24 -3.64 8.45 -0.66
C TYR A 24 -3.99 8.63 -2.14
N ALA A 25 -5.00 7.92 -2.65
CA ALA A 25 -5.46 8.07 -4.03
C ALA A 25 -5.99 9.51 -4.28
N ALA A 26 -6.77 10.07 -3.36
CA ALA A 26 -7.24 11.46 -3.47
C ALA A 26 -6.09 12.49 -3.45
N ALA A 27 -5.01 12.22 -2.71
CA ALA A 27 -3.80 13.05 -2.76
C ALA A 27 -3.06 12.94 -4.11
N LEU A 28 -3.01 11.74 -4.71
CA LEU A 28 -2.38 11.53 -6.02
C LEU A 28 -3.11 12.27 -7.15
N GLU A 29 -4.43 12.38 -7.09
CA GLU A 29 -5.22 13.13 -8.10
C GLU A 29 -4.86 14.63 -8.13
N ARG A 30 -4.42 15.19 -7.00
CA ARG A 30 -3.96 16.58 -6.90
C ARG A 30 -2.54 16.81 -7.39
N THR A 31 -1.80 15.74 -7.71
CA THR A 31 -0.41 15.81 -8.17
C THR A 31 -0.37 15.72 -9.70
N PRO A 32 0.50 16.49 -10.39
CA PRO A 32 0.68 16.41 -11.85
C PRO A 32 1.47 15.15 -12.25
N LEU A 33 0.89 13.98 -11.99
CA LEU A 33 1.40 12.68 -12.40
C LEU A 33 0.54 12.13 -13.53
N SER A 34 1.14 11.33 -14.42
CA SER A 34 0.37 10.59 -15.42
C SER A 34 -0.56 9.56 -14.74
N ASP A 35 -1.67 9.23 -15.38
CA ASP A 35 -2.61 8.22 -14.87
C ASP A 35 -1.94 6.85 -14.65
N GLY A 36 -1.00 6.49 -15.54
CA GLY A 36 -0.19 5.27 -15.40
C GLY A 36 0.71 5.29 -14.16
N THR A 37 1.29 6.45 -13.86
CA THR A 37 2.09 6.66 -12.65
C THR A 37 1.20 6.59 -11.41
N ARG A 38 0.05 7.27 -11.38
CA ARG A 38 -0.91 7.21 -10.24
C ARG A 38 -1.36 5.78 -9.97
N ARG A 39 -1.72 5.02 -11.01
CA ARG A 39 -2.10 3.61 -10.89
C ARG A 39 -0.98 2.76 -10.30
N THR A 40 0.26 2.99 -10.73
CA THR A 40 1.43 2.27 -10.21
C THR A 40 1.64 2.56 -8.73
N TYR A 41 1.64 3.84 -8.33
CA TYR A 41 1.80 4.23 -6.93
C TYR A 41 0.69 3.64 -6.05
N ARG A 42 -0.58 3.73 -6.49
CA ARG A 42 -1.70 3.11 -5.77
C ARG A 42 -1.52 1.61 -5.61
N SER A 43 -1.06 0.90 -6.64
CA SER A 43 -0.79 -0.53 -6.56
C SER A 43 0.32 -0.86 -5.55
N ARG A 44 1.41 -0.08 -5.56
CA ARG A 44 2.53 -0.28 -4.62
C ARG A 44 2.11 -0.03 -3.17
N VAL A 45 1.37 1.05 -2.92
CA VAL A 45 0.85 1.35 -1.58
C VAL A 45 -0.14 0.29 -1.11
N ARG A 46 -0.99 -0.24 -2.00
CA ARG A 46 -1.86 -1.37 -1.68
C ARG A 46 -1.08 -2.62 -1.25
N MET A 47 0.01 -2.96 -1.96
CA MET A 47 0.85 -4.09 -1.59
C MET A 47 1.55 -3.87 -0.24
N PHE A 48 2.08 -2.67 -0.01
CA PHE A 48 2.68 -2.30 1.28
C PHE A 48 1.68 -2.42 2.43
N LEU A 49 0.47 -1.87 2.28
CA LEU A 49 -0.58 -1.94 3.30
C LEU A 49 -1.06 -3.38 3.57
N SER A 50 -1.06 -4.23 2.55
CA SER A 50 -1.36 -5.66 2.76
C SER A 50 -0.25 -6.35 3.55
N TRP A 51 1.01 -6.11 3.17
CA TRP A 51 2.15 -6.65 3.91
C TRP A 51 2.14 -6.14 5.36
N LEU A 52 1.81 -4.87 5.56
CA LEU A 52 1.68 -4.25 6.88
C LEU A 52 0.58 -4.93 7.70
N ALA A 53 -0.56 -5.27 7.09
CA ALA A 53 -1.63 -6.01 7.77
C ALA A 53 -1.16 -7.37 8.29
N ASP A 54 -0.32 -8.07 7.52
CA ASP A 54 0.25 -9.35 7.93
C ASP A 54 1.30 -9.20 9.06
N HIS A 55 1.94 -8.03 9.16
CA HIS A 55 3.01 -7.75 10.14
C HIS A 55 2.57 -6.83 11.29
N ALA A 56 1.31 -6.40 11.34
CA ALA A 56 0.82 -5.43 12.32
C ALA A 56 0.98 -5.91 13.77
N ALA A 57 0.94 -7.22 14.01
CA ALA A 57 1.19 -7.79 15.34
C ALA A 57 2.64 -7.62 15.83
N THR A 58 3.59 -7.44 14.92
CA THR A 58 5.02 -7.27 15.23
C THR A 58 5.36 -5.85 15.67
N TYR A 59 4.55 -4.86 15.25
CA TYR A 59 4.78 -3.46 15.55
C TYR A 59 3.68 -2.96 16.48
N SER A 60 3.98 -2.83 17.77
CA SER A 60 3.01 -2.51 18.83
C SER A 60 2.47 -1.08 18.83
N ALA A 61 3.06 -0.17 18.04
CA ALA A 61 2.61 1.21 17.88
C ALA A 61 1.74 1.36 16.62
N ASP A 62 0.79 2.29 16.64
CA ASP A 62 0.02 2.64 15.43
C ASP A 62 0.99 3.18 14.35
N LEU A 63 1.35 2.28 13.43
CA LEU A 63 2.40 2.46 12.43
C LEU A 63 2.15 3.62 11.46
N LEU A 64 0.90 4.06 11.33
CA LEU A 64 0.55 5.20 10.48
C LEU A 64 0.56 6.52 11.24
N ALA A 65 0.39 6.48 12.56
CA ALA A 65 0.50 7.63 13.45
C ALA A 65 1.96 7.89 13.88
N ASP A 66 2.77 6.83 14.06
CA ASP A 66 4.18 6.92 14.44
C ASP A 66 5.11 6.96 13.22
N ARG A 67 5.78 8.10 13.03
CA ARG A 67 6.70 8.34 11.92
C ARG A 67 7.93 7.41 11.94
N GLN A 68 8.48 7.08 13.10
CA GLN A 68 9.64 6.19 13.18
C GLN A 68 9.24 4.75 12.87
N ALA A 69 8.11 4.30 13.40
CA ALA A 69 7.59 2.97 13.14
C ALA A 69 7.21 2.80 11.65
N ARG A 70 6.61 3.83 11.03
CA ARG A 70 6.37 3.89 9.57
C ARG A 70 7.65 3.72 8.75
N ASN A 71 8.72 4.43 9.13
CA ASN A 71 9.98 4.41 8.39
C ASN A 71 10.72 3.07 8.55
N GLY A 72 10.64 2.45 9.73
CA GLY A 72 11.13 1.09 9.97
C GLY A 72 10.38 0.07 9.11
N ALA A 73 9.05 0.09 9.15
CA ALA A 73 8.21 -0.77 8.31
C ALA A 73 8.48 -0.60 6.81
N ALA A 74 8.66 0.64 6.34
CA ALA A 74 9.02 0.90 4.94
C ALA A 74 10.41 0.37 4.56
N ARG A 75 11.34 0.28 5.52
CA ARG A 75 12.69 -0.27 5.32
C ARG A 75 12.67 -1.80 5.30
N ASP A 76 11.82 -2.41 6.12
CA ASP A 76 11.67 -3.87 6.21
C ASP A 76 10.86 -4.45 5.04
N TYR A 77 10.02 -3.62 4.42
CA TYR A 77 9.31 -3.96 3.20
C TYR A 77 10.28 -4.20 2.02
N ARG A 78 10.39 -5.46 1.59
CA ARG A 78 11.04 -5.85 0.33
C ARG A 78 9.98 -6.31 -0.66
N MET A 79 9.86 -5.61 -1.78
CA MET A 79 8.96 -5.92 -2.92
C MET A 79 9.65 -6.82 -3.93
#